data_AF-A0A2D6IXM8-F1
#
_entry.id   AF-A0A2D6IXM8-F1
#
_cell.length_a   1.000
_cell.length_b   1.000
_cell.length_c   1.000
_cell.angle_alpha   90.00
_cell.angle_beta   90.00
_cell.angle_gamma   90.00
#
_symmetry.space_group_name_H-M   'P 1'
#
loop_
_entity.id
_entity.type
_entity.pdbx_description
1 polymer ?
#
loop_
_entity_poly.entity_id
_entity_poly.type
_entity_poly.pdbx_seq_one_letter_code
_entity_poly.pdbx_strand_id
1 'polypeptide(L)'
;MRRNWKAGSAIYNFGAPIVNADRIDVDGKLHLVHDHKTDGRGLDLRRTEKVLNYVQSVWRRPVELETVDASGVSRTLTATVEA
;
A
#
# COMPACT_ATOMS: atom_id res chain seq x y z
N MET A 1 -6.73 22.06 -3.94
CA MET A 1 -7.66 21.42 -4.90
C MET A 1 -7.60 19.91 -4.69
N ARG A 2 -8.49 19.34 -3.86
CA ARG A 2 -8.49 17.91 -3.50
C ARG A 2 -9.32 17.15 -4.54
N ARG A 3 -8.66 16.41 -5.45
CA ARG A 3 -9.35 15.55 -6.42
C ARG A 3 -9.82 14.29 -5.68
N ASN A 4 -11.12 14.22 -5.42
CA ASN A 4 -11.81 13.03 -4.89
C ASN A 4 -11.88 11.97 -6.00
N TRP A 5 -10.90 11.08 -6.05
CA TRP A 5 -10.96 9.91 -6.92
C TRP A 5 -11.75 8.80 -6.20
N LYS A 6 -13.07 8.78 -6.41
CA LYS A 6 -13.87 7.56 -6.24
C LYS A 6 -13.77 6.79 -7.55
N ALA A 7 -12.71 5.99 -7.74
CA ALA A 7 -12.73 5.00 -8.81
C ALA A 7 -13.85 4.00 -8.52
N GLY A 8 -14.74 3.89 -9.49
CA GLY A 8 -15.73 2.83 -9.55
C GLY A 8 -15.07 1.46 -9.45
N SER A 9 -15.75 0.61 -8.70
CA SER A 9 -15.39 -0.75 -8.33
C SER A 9 -15.27 -1.69 -9.54
N ALA A 10 -14.26 -2.57 -9.44
CA ALA A 10 -14.28 -3.97 -9.86
C ALA A 10 -14.58 -4.32 -11.34
N ILE A 11 -13.64 -4.05 -12.25
CA ILE A 11 -13.64 -4.74 -13.56
C ILE A 11 -12.41 -5.65 -13.76
N TYR A 12 -11.35 -5.53 -12.95
CA TYR A 12 -10.13 -6.33 -13.14
C TYR A 12 -9.43 -6.86 -11.88
N ASN A 13 -9.95 -6.57 -10.68
CA ASN A 13 -9.36 -7.12 -9.45
C ASN A 13 -10.09 -8.41 -9.07
N PHE A 14 -9.55 -9.55 -9.52
CA PHE A 14 -10.01 -10.90 -9.19
C PHE A 14 -9.78 -11.23 -7.70
N GLY A 15 -10.40 -10.50 -6.78
CA GLY A 15 -10.18 -10.61 -5.34
C GLY A 15 -8.75 -10.27 -4.90
N ALA A 16 -8.01 -9.52 -5.73
CA ALA A 16 -6.68 -9.04 -5.40
C ALA A 16 -6.78 -7.73 -4.60
N PRO A 17 -5.95 -7.55 -3.55
CA PRO A 17 -5.98 -6.38 -2.69
C PRO A 17 -5.61 -5.10 -3.43
N ILE A 18 -6.28 -4.00 -3.10
CA ILE A 18 -6.14 -2.68 -3.70
C ILE A 18 -5.24 -1.81 -2.81
N VAL A 19 -4.10 -1.41 -3.37
CA VAL A 19 -3.18 -0.47 -2.73
C VAL A 19 -3.12 0.80 -3.56
N ASN A 20 -3.42 1.94 -2.92
CA ASN A 20 -3.40 3.25 -3.55
C ASN A 20 -2.14 4.02 -3.12
N ALA A 21 -1.55 4.78 -4.03
CA ALA A 21 -0.56 5.79 -3.68
C ALA A 21 -1.28 7.03 -3.13
N ASP A 22 -1.08 7.32 -1.84
CA ASP A 22 -1.75 8.42 -1.14
C ASP A 22 -0.99 9.74 -1.35
N ARG A 23 0.29 9.75 -1.00
CA ARG A 23 1.14 10.94 -1.07
C ARG A 23 2.62 10.59 -1.20
N ILE A 24 3.39 11.59 -1.59
CA ILE A 24 4.84 11.58 -1.55
C ILE A 24 5.27 12.70 -0.62
N ASP A 25 6.08 12.38 0.39
CA ASP A 25 6.62 13.39 1.31
C ASP A 25 7.70 14.26 0.62
N VAL A 26 8.10 15.36 1.26
CA VAL A 26 9.09 16.31 0.72
C VAL A 26 10.46 15.65 0.50
N ASP A 27 10.77 14.64 1.32
CA ASP A 27 11.98 13.80 1.19
C ASP A 27 11.85 12.72 0.10
N GLY A 28 10.70 12.61 -0.58
CA GLY A 28 10.45 11.60 -1.61
C GLY A 28 10.03 10.24 -1.07
N LYS A 29 9.70 10.11 0.22
CA LYS A 29 9.10 8.88 0.77
C LYS A 29 7.70 8.68 0.16
N LEU A 30 7.45 7.48 -0.37
CA LEU A 30 6.15 7.12 -0.95
C LEU A 30 5.24 6.51 0.12
N HIS A 31 4.04 7.07 0.27
CA HIS A 31 3.00 6.58 1.17
C HIS A 31 1.93 5.83 0.37
N LEU A 32 1.69 4.59 0.77
CA LEU A 32 0.70 3.68 0.22
C LEU A 32 -0.37 3.40 1.26
N VAL A 33 -1.62 3.25 0.81
CA VAL A 33 -2.75 2.91 1.68
C VAL A 33 -3.52 1.75 1.06
N HIS A 34 -3.72 0.69 1.84
CA HIS A 34 -4.56 -0.45 1.47
C HIS A 34 -6.05 -0.11 1.69
N ASP A 35 -6.87 -0.28 0.65
CA ASP A 35 -8.32 -0.10 0.75
C ASP A 35 -9.01 -1.35 1.30
N HIS A 36 -8.78 -1.62 2.59
CA HIS A 36 -9.31 -2.80 3.27
C HIS A 36 -10.85 -2.87 3.28
N LYS A 37 -11.56 -1.74 3.11
CA LYS A 37 -13.04 -1.69 3.16
C LYS A 37 -13.64 -2.30 1.91
N THR A 38 -12.94 -2.13 0.79
CA THR A 38 -13.34 -2.69 -0.50
C THR A 38 -12.85 -4.13 -0.65
N ASP A 39 -11.70 -4.48 -0.04
CA ASP A 39 -11.09 -5.81 -0.17
C ASP A 39 -11.71 -6.87 0.76
N GLY A 40 -12.22 -6.47 1.93
CA GLY A 40 -12.88 -7.38 2.89
C GLY A 40 -11.97 -8.48 3.47
N ARG A 41 -10.67 -8.46 3.16
CA ARG A 41 -9.64 -9.38 3.63
C ARG A 41 -8.40 -8.59 4.02
N GLY A 42 -7.76 -8.98 5.12
CA GLY A 42 -6.48 -8.43 5.51
C GLY A 42 -5.35 -8.84 4.55
N LEU A 43 -4.28 -8.04 4.52
CA LEU A 43 -3.08 -8.38 3.75
C LEU A 43 -2.21 -9.41 4.48
N ASP A 44 -1.64 -10.36 3.74
CA ASP A 44 -0.55 -11.22 4.24
C ASP A 44 0.71 -10.35 4.36
N LEU A 45 1.07 -9.99 5.59
CA LEU A 45 2.17 -9.06 5.87
C LEU A 45 3.50 -9.56 5.30
N ARG A 46 3.80 -10.86 5.40
CA ARG A 46 5.06 -11.43 4.92
C ARG A 46 5.20 -11.38 3.40
N ARG A 47 4.09 -11.58 2.68
CA ARG A 47 4.08 -11.39 1.22
C ARG A 47 4.16 -9.92 0.85
N THR A 48 3.46 -9.09 1.61
CA THR A 48 3.41 -7.63 1.41
C THR A 48 4.79 -7.00 1.56
N GLU A 49 5.60 -7.45 2.53
CA GLU A 49 7.00 -7.01 2.69
C GLU A 49 7.83 -7.25 1.42
N LYS A 50 7.70 -8.41 0.77
CA LYS A 50 8.44 -8.69 -0.48
C LYS A 50 8.03 -7.75 -1.62
N VAL A 51 6.74 -7.45 -1.71
CA VAL A 51 6.22 -6.50 -2.71
C VAL A 51 6.73 -5.09 -2.40
N LEU A 52 6.71 -4.68 -1.13
CA LEU A 52 7.24 -3.39 -0.69
C LEU A 52 8.73 -3.24 -0.99
N ASN A 53 9.52 -4.29 -0.79
CA ASN A 53 10.94 -4.29 -1.16
C ASN A 53 11.13 -4.12 -2.66
N TYR A 54 10.31 -4.79 -3.48
CA TYR A 54 10.34 -4.59 -4.93
C TYR A 54 9.96 -3.15 -5.31
N VAL A 55 8.86 -2.62 -4.77
CA VAL A 55 8.42 -1.25 -5.02
C VAL A 55 9.50 -0.26 -4.60
N GLN A 56 10.11 -0.47 -3.44
CA GLN A 56 11.23 0.33 -2.95
C GLN A 56 12.44 0.26 -3.91
N SER A 57 12.75 -0.89 -4.50
CA SER A 57 13.87 -1.02 -5.45
C SER A 57 13.64 -0.21 -6.73
N VAL A 58 12.39 -0.13 -7.19
CA VAL A 58 12.00 0.64 -8.38
C VAL A 58 11.90 2.13 -8.05
N TRP A 59 11.35 2.46 -6.88
CA TRP A 59 11.16 3.83 -6.40
C TRP A 59 12.45 4.49 -5.92
N ARG A 60 13.41 3.71 -5.41
CA ARG A 60 14.74 4.13 -4.91
C ARG A 60 14.72 5.12 -3.75
N ARG A 61 13.57 5.26 -3.08
CA ARG A 61 13.39 6.02 -1.84
C ARG A 61 12.59 5.16 -0.86
N PRO A 62 12.54 5.51 0.43
CA PRO A 62 11.72 4.79 1.40
C PRO A 62 10.25 4.72 0.96
N VAL A 63 9.61 3.58 1.24
CA VAL A 63 8.19 3.33 0.97
C VAL A 63 7.51 2.89 2.26
N GLU A 64 6.34 3.43 2.53
CA GLU A 64 5.50 3.07 3.67
C GLU A 64 4.12 2.66 3.21
N LEU A 65 3.58 1.60 3.80
CA LEU A 65 2.24 1.11 3.56
C LEU A 65 1.47 1.05 4.87
N GLU A 66 0.36 1.78 4.89
CA GLU A 66 -0.68 1.63 5.90
C GLU A 66 -1.66 0.55 5.44
N THR A 67 -1.79 -0.48 6.26
CA THR A 67 -2.65 -1.63 5.97
C THR A 67 -3.35 -2.14 7.22
N VAL A 68 -4.18 -3.17 7.03
CA VAL A 68 -4.87 -3.89 8.07
C VAL A 68 -4.54 -5.37 7.88
N ASP A 69 -4.20 -6.04 8.98
CA ASP A 69 -3.89 -7.47 8.96
C ASP A 69 -5.16 -8.34 8.90
N ALA A 70 -4.98 -9.66 8.85
CA ALA A 70 -6.10 -10.62 8.79
C ALA A 70 -7.04 -10.56 10.01
N SER A 71 -6.60 -9.98 11.13
CA SER A 71 -7.39 -9.80 12.35
C SER A 71 -8.11 -8.44 12.42
N GLY A 72 -7.94 -7.58 11.42
CA GLY A 72 -8.54 -6.24 11.41
C GLY A 72 -7.70 -5.19 12.15
N VAL A 73 -6.47 -5.50 12.54
CA VAL A 73 -5.59 -4.57 13.25
C VAL A 73 -4.77 -3.75 12.27
N SER A 74 -4.76 -2.43 12.45
CA SER A 74 -3.95 -1.52 11.64
C SER A 74 -2.47 -1.79 11.83
N ARG A 75 -1.75 -1.87 10.70
CA ARG A 75 -0.32 -2.14 10.63
C ARG A 75 0.33 -1.18 9.65
N THR A 76 1.51 -0.70 10.02
CA THR A 76 2.37 0.06 9.12
C THR A 76 3.56 -0.81 8.75
N LEU A 77 3.83 -0.93 7.46
CA LEU A 77 5.01 -1.61 6.92
C LEU A 77 5.89 -0.58 6.23
N THR A 78 7.20 -0.62 6.50
CA THR A 78 8.16 0.32 5.92
C THR A 78 9.28 -0.46 5.25
N ALA A 79 9.59 -0.10 4.00
CA ALA A 79 10.75 -0.60 3.27
C ALA A 79 11.74 0.54 3.03
N THR A 80 12.96 0.38 3.54
CA THR A 80 14.07 1.32 3.36
C THR A 80 15.14 0.69 2.48
N VAL A 81 16.00 1.52 1.87
CA VAL A 81 17.22 1.00 1.22
C VAL A 81 18.11 0.50 2.36
N GLU A 82 18.26 -0.81 2.53
CA GLU A 82 19.41 -1.34 3.27
C GLU A 82 20.65 -1.13 2.40
N ALA A 83 21.66 -0.48 2.98
CA ALA A 83 22.88 -0.06 2.30
C ALA A 83 23.87 -1.21 2.12
#